data_AF-A0A545SL30-F1
#
_entry.id   AF-A0A545SL30-F1
#
_cell.length_a   1.000
_cell.length_b   1.000
_cell.length_c   1.000
_cell.angle_alpha   90.00
_cell.angle_beta   90.00
_cell.angle_gamma   90.00
#
_symmetry.space_group_name_H-M   'P 1'
#
loop_
_entity.id
_entity.type
_entity.pdbx_description
1 polymer ?
#
loop_
_entity_poly.entity_id
_entity_poly.type
_entity_poly.pdbx_seq_one_letter_code
_entity_poly.pdbx_strand_id
1 'polypeptide(L)'
;MVIYGFGSYFASTKHYRDIDFLIVHDSISNASCQKAINFKKLILKEIDGASVTILSKSSEKNFDFISVSEAVLLGVVDEDESEPSIEEIANKTKWFRLT
;
A
#
# COMPACT_ATOMS: atom_id res chain seq x y z
N MET A 1 2.45 8.36 -6.69
CA MET A 1 2.38 6.96 -6.18
C MET A 1 1.20 6.79 -5.24
N VAL A 2 0.50 5.66 -5.23
CA VAL A 2 -0.71 5.44 -4.40
C VAL A 2 -0.55 4.17 -3.55
N ILE A 3 -1.05 4.20 -2.31
CA ILE A 3 -0.93 3.13 -1.33
C ILE A 3 -2.33 2.61 -0.97
N TYR A 4 -2.49 1.29 -1.03
CA TYR A 4 -3.70 0.59 -0.66
C TYR A 4 -3.41 -0.51 0.35
N GLY A 5 -4.43 -0.90 1.11
CA GLY A 5 -4.46 -2.12 1.91
C GLY A 5 -5.40 -3.14 1.27
N PHE A 6 -5.07 -4.43 1.32
CA PHE A 6 -5.94 -5.49 0.78
C PHE A 6 -5.83 -6.79 1.58
N GLY A 7 -6.54 -7.83 1.15
CA GLY A 7 -6.45 -9.15 1.77
C GLY A 7 -7.22 -9.25 3.08
N SER A 8 -6.96 -10.31 3.84
CA SER A 8 -7.79 -10.69 4.99
C SER A 8 -7.89 -9.61 6.07
N TYR A 9 -6.83 -8.81 6.25
CA TYR A 9 -6.85 -7.69 7.19
C TYR A 9 -7.91 -6.64 6.82
N PHE A 10 -7.94 -6.24 5.55
CA PHE A 10 -8.81 -5.19 5.03
C PHE A 10 -10.18 -5.72 4.59
N ALA A 11 -10.36 -7.03 4.50
CA ALA A 11 -11.66 -7.68 4.32
C ALA A 11 -12.43 -7.91 5.65
N SER A 12 -11.96 -7.32 6.75
CA SER A 12 -12.57 -7.44 8.09
C SER A 12 -12.76 -8.87 8.59
N THR A 13 -11.91 -9.81 8.15
CA THR A 13 -11.97 -11.19 8.64
C THR A 13 -11.55 -11.23 10.12
N LYS A 14 -12.13 -12.16 10.89
CA LYS A 14 -11.78 -12.36 12.31
C LYS A 14 -10.34 -12.83 12.53
N HIS A 15 -9.79 -13.52 11.52
CA HIS A 15 -8.44 -14.06 11.55
C HIS A 15 -7.70 -13.58 10.30
N TYR A 16 -6.56 -12.95 10.53
CA TYR A 16 -5.57 -12.55 9.52
C TYR A 16 -4.19 -12.99 9.99
N ARG A 17 -3.27 -13.26 9.06
CA ARG A 17 -1.89 -13.68 9.38
C ARG A 17 -0.89 -12.55 9.16
N ASP A 18 -1.18 -11.72 8.18
CA ASP A 18 -0.39 -10.62 7.68
C ASP A 18 -1.30 -9.41 7.36
N ILE A 19 -0.66 -8.28 7.10
CA ILE A 19 -1.32 -7.04 6.67
C ILE A 19 -0.79 -6.74 5.27
N ASP A 20 -1.61 -7.00 4.25
CA ASP A 20 -1.18 -6.82 2.86
C ASP A 20 -1.35 -5.37 2.38
N PHE A 21 -0.28 -4.83 1.81
CA PHE A 21 -0.23 -3.51 1.20
C PHE A 21 0.07 -3.60 -0.28
N LEU A 22 -0.59 -2.75 -1.06
CA LEU A 22 -0.30 -2.54 -2.47
C LEU A 22 0.26 -1.12 -2.67
N ILE A 23 1.42 -1.04 -3.30
CA ILE A 23 1.99 0.21 -3.78
C ILE A 23 1.81 0.27 -5.30
N VAL A 24 1.09 1.27 -5.78
CA VAL A 24 0.95 1.56 -7.22
C VAL A 24 1.81 2.77 -7.58
N HIS A 25 2.91 2.53 -8.30
CA HIS A 25 3.84 3.57 -8.73
C HIS A 25 3.64 3.96 -10.19
N ASP A 26 4.11 5.14 -10.55
CA ASP A 26 3.70 5.81 -11.78
C ASP A 26 4.20 5.13 -13.07
N SER A 27 5.44 4.66 -13.11
CA SER A 27 6.03 4.03 -14.29
C SER A 27 7.19 3.10 -13.95
N ILE A 28 7.68 2.34 -14.93
CA ILE A 28 8.87 1.49 -14.77
C ILE A 28 10.21 2.26 -14.78
N SER A 29 10.17 3.60 -14.66
CA SER A 29 11.37 4.41 -14.57
C SER A 29 12.13 4.09 -13.27
N ASN A 30 13.46 4.22 -13.30
CA ASN A 30 14.30 3.97 -12.13
C ASN A 30 13.85 4.80 -10.92
N ALA A 31 13.61 6.10 -11.11
CA ALA A 31 13.16 7.00 -10.04
C ALA A 31 11.84 6.54 -9.39
N SER A 32 10.85 6.16 -10.20
CA SER A 32 9.54 5.69 -9.71
C SER A 32 9.67 4.37 -8.95
N CYS A 33 10.44 3.41 -9.50
CA CYS A 33 10.71 2.13 -8.84
C CYS A 33 11.46 2.32 -7.52
N GLN A 34 12.50 3.15 -7.50
CA GLN A 34 13.31 3.40 -6.31
C GLN A 34 12.47 4.04 -5.20
N LYS A 35 11.58 4.97 -5.56
CA LYS A 35 10.62 5.57 -4.62
C LYS A 35 9.70 4.51 -4.01
N ALA A 36 9.13 3.63 -4.83
CA ALA A 36 8.28 2.54 -4.35
C ALA A 36 9.02 1.55 -3.43
N ILE A 37 10.26 1.19 -3.78
CA ILE A 37 11.12 0.32 -2.97
C ILE A 37 11.45 0.97 -1.63
N ASN A 38 11.77 2.27 -1.62
CA ASN A 38 12.06 2.99 -0.39
C ASN A 38 10.82 3.04 0.52
N PHE A 39 9.64 3.30 -0.05
CA PHE A 39 8.41 3.34 0.72
C PHE A 39 8.01 1.95 1.25
N LYS A 40 8.22 0.88 0.47
CA LYS A 40 8.09 -0.51 0.95
C LYS A 40 8.92 -0.76 2.21
N LYS A 41 10.18 -0.31 2.23
CA LYS A 41 11.06 -0.46 3.41
C LYS A 41 10.51 0.28 4.63
N LEU A 42 9.89 1.44 4.43
CA LEU A 42 9.24 2.19 5.52
C LEU A 42 8.03 1.43 6.07
N ILE A 43 7.16 0.90 5.21
CA ILE A 43 6.01 0.07 5.62
C ILE A 43 6.47 -1.13 6.45
N LEU A 44 7.44 -1.89 5.94
CA LEU A 44 7.95 -3.08 6.63
C LEU A 44 8.65 -2.77 7.96
N LYS A 45 9.10 -1.52 8.16
CA LYS A 45 9.72 -1.07 9.41
C LYS A 45 8.68 -0.60 10.43
N GLU A 46 7.63 0.07 9.97
CA GLU A 46 6.66 0.74 10.84
C GLU A 46 5.46 -0.15 11.20
N ILE A 47 5.15 -1.14 10.35
CA ILE A 47 3.95 -1.98 10.48
C ILE A 47 4.35 -3.44 10.59
N ASP A 48 4.27 -3.98 11.81
CA ASP A 48 4.56 -5.38 12.08
C ASP A 48 3.59 -6.31 11.34
N GLY A 49 4.14 -7.38 10.76
CA GLY A 49 3.37 -8.34 9.97
C GLY A 49 2.95 -7.84 8.59
N ALA A 50 3.49 -6.71 8.13
CA ALA A 50 3.19 -6.19 6.79
C ALA A 50 3.80 -7.05 5.67
N SER A 51 3.01 -7.24 4.61
CA SER A 51 3.42 -7.78 3.32
C SER A 51 3.19 -6.70 2.25
N VAL A 52 4.10 -6.55 1.28
CA VAL A 52 4.02 -5.45 0.30
C VAL A 52 4.21 -5.95 -1.13
N THR A 53 3.15 -5.78 -1.92
CA THR A 53 3.12 -5.92 -3.38
C THR A 53 3.34 -4.55 -4.03
N ILE A 54 4.16 -4.50 -5.07
CA ILE A 54 4.43 -3.28 -5.84
C ILE A 54 4.00 -3.53 -7.29
N LEU A 55 3.16 -2.66 -7.84
CA LEU A 55 2.76 -2.67 -9.25
C LEU A 55 3.00 -1.28 -9.87
N SER A 56 3.43 -1.24 -11.13
CA SER A 56 3.31 -0.01 -11.90
C SER A 56 1.83 0.23 -12.25
N LYS A 57 1.44 1.48 -12.55
CA LYS A 57 0.11 1.80 -13.06
C LYS A 57 -0.30 0.94 -14.27
N SER A 58 0.63 0.62 -15.16
CA SER A 58 0.35 -0.26 -16.29
C SER A 58 0.07 -1.69 -15.87
N SER A 59 0.79 -2.22 -14.88
CA SER A 59 0.59 -3.58 -14.38
C SER A 59 -0.70 -3.69 -13.58
N GLU A 60 -0.99 -2.70 -12.72
CA GLU A 60 -2.27 -2.61 -12.02
C GLU A 60 -3.44 -2.69 -13.00
N LYS A 61 -3.43 -1.86 -14.06
CA LYS A 61 -4.46 -1.87 -15.10
C LYS A 61 -4.60 -3.21 -15.82
N ASN A 62 -3.50 -3.91 -16.05
CA ASN A 62 -3.52 -5.21 -16.73
C ASN A 62 -4.10 -6.33 -15.85
N PHE A 63 -3.88 -6.25 -14.53
CA PHE A 63 -4.38 -7.25 -13.58
C PHE A 63 -5.75 -6.89 -13.01
N ASP A 64 -6.18 -5.62 -13.14
CA ASP A 64 -7.34 -5.05 -12.44
C ASP A 64 -7.28 -5.33 -10.93
N PHE A 65 -6.06 -5.29 -10.37
CA PHE A 65 -5.79 -5.84 -9.04
C PHE A 65 -6.58 -5.11 -7.96
N ILE A 66 -6.70 -3.77 -8.03
CA ILE A 66 -7.42 -2.97 -7.03
C ILE A 66 -8.88 -3.42 -6.94
N SER A 67 -9.53 -3.58 -8.09
CA SER A 67 -10.91 -4.02 -8.21
C SER A 67 -11.09 -5.46 -7.71
N VAL A 68 -10.27 -6.39 -8.23
CA VAL A 68 -10.38 -7.83 -7.91
C VAL A 68 -10.06 -8.14 -6.45
N SER A 69 -9.14 -7.40 -5.84
CA SER A 69 -8.75 -7.59 -4.43
C SER A 69 -9.54 -6.74 -3.44
N GLU A 70 -10.50 -5.93 -3.93
CA GLU A 70 -11.26 -4.97 -3.14
C GLU A 70 -10.34 -4.05 -2.29
N ALA A 71 -9.25 -3.59 -2.89
CA ALA A 71 -8.21 -2.86 -2.17
C ALA A 71 -8.73 -1.51 -1.64
N VAL A 72 -8.45 -1.24 -0.37
CA VAL A 72 -8.86 -0.03 0.35
C VAL A 72 -7.79 1.04 0.20
N LEU A 73 -8.17 2.24 -0.27
CA LEU A 73 -7.26 3.36 -0.41
C LEU A 73 -6.77 3.84 0.96
N LEU A 74 -5.45 3.84 1.17
CA LEU A 74 -4.82 4.36 2.38
C LEU A 74 -4.23 5.75 2.16
N GLY A 75 -3.70 6.05 0.97
CA GLY A 75 -3.36 7.43 0.59
C GLY A 75 -2.47 7.56 -0.65
N VAL A 76 -2.10 8.80 -0.97
CA VAL A 76 -1.43 9.18 -2.23
C VAL A 76 -0.14 9.92 -1.95
N VAL A 77 1.01 9.31 -2.27
CA VAL A 77 2.36 9.86 -2.05
C VAL A 77 2.82 10.64 -3.29
N ASP A 78 2.85 11.96 -3.17
CA ASP A 78 3.26 12.90 -4.24
C ASP A 78 4.77 13.03 -4.40
N GLU A 79 5.22 13.52 -5.57
CA GLU A 79 6.63 13.63 -5.97
C GLU A 79 7.43 14.65 -5.17
N ASP A 80 6.78 15.72 -4.70
CA ASP A 80 7.48 16.88 -4.13
C ASP A 80 7.55 16.93 -2.60
N GLU A 81 6.66 16.27 -1.83
CA GLU A 81 6.78 16.20 -0.37
C GLU A 81 5.91 15.13 0.32
N SER A 82 6.50 14.54 1.36
CA SER A 82 6.06 14.08 2.69
C SER A 82 4.64 13.56 3.04
N GLU A 83 3.65 13.50 2.16
CA GLU A 83 2.28 13.09 2.53
C GLU A 83 1.66 12.09 1.53
N PRO A 84 0.91 11.06 1.99
CA PRO A 84 0.82 10.65 3.37
C PRO A 84 2.20 10.16 3.82
N SER A 85 2.60 10.64 4.98
CA SER A 85 3.78 10.08 5.63
C SER A 85 3.52 8.61 5.95
N ILE A 86 4.57 7.85 6.19
CA ILE A 86 4.40 6.47 6.63
C ILE A 86 3.58 6.38 7.93
N GLU A 87 3.66 7.40 8.79
CA GLU A 87 2.90 7.49 10.02
C GLU A 87 1.40 7.61 9.76
N GLU A 88 0.99 8.39 8.76
CA GLU A 88 -0.42 8.49 8.37
C GLU A 88 -0.97 7.16 7.83
N ILE A 89 -0.19 6.46 7.00
CA ILE A 89 -0.55 5.13 6.49
C ILE A 89 -0.69 4.13 7.65
N ALA A 90 0.25 4.14 8.59
CA ALA A 90 0.22 3.29 9.77
C ALA A 90 -1.00 3.58 10.66
N ASN A 91 -1.32 4.86 10.85
CA ASN A 91 -2.50 5.26 11.63
C ASN A 91 -3.79 4.81 10.95
N LYS A 92 -3.97 5.07 9.64
CA LYS A 92 -5.16 4.60 8.90
C LYS A 92 -5.30 3.07 8.95
N THR A 93 -4.19 2.35 8.84
CA THR A 93 -4.17 0.89 8.97
C THR A 93 -4.72 0.46 10.34
N LYS A 94 -4.22 1.06 11.43
CA LYS A 94 -4.69 0.75 12.80
C LYS A 94 -6.18 1.09 12.98
N TRP A 95 -6.62 2.25 12.49
CA TRP A 95 -8.00 2.70 12.60
C TRP A 95 -8.99 1.78 11.86
N PHE A 96 -8.58 1.20 10.73
CA PHE A 96 -9.42 0.28 9.96
C PHE A 96 -9.97 -0.89 10.80
N ARG A 97 -9.25 -1.34 11.85
CA ARG A 97 -9.69 -2.43 12.74
C ARG A 97 -10.47 -1.98 13.97
N LEU A 98 -10.49 -0.68 14.26
CA LEU A 98 -11.23 -0.13 15.38
C LEU A 98 -12.69 0.22 15.00
N THR A 99 -13.00 0.20 13.70
CA THR A 99 -14.33 0.42 13.12
C THR A 99 -14.99 -0.89 12.71
#